data_AF-A0A3D0QZV6-F1
#
_entry.id   AF-A0A3D0QZV6-F1
#
_cell.length_a   1.000
_cell.length_b   1.000
_cell.length_c   1.000
_cell.angle_alpha   90.00
_cell.angle_beta   90.00
_cell.angle_gamma   90.00
#
_symmetry.space_group_name_H-M   'P 1'
#
loop_
_entity.id
_entity.type
_entity.pdbx_description
1 polymer ?
#
loop_
_entity_poly.entity_id
_entity_poly.type
_entity_poly.pdbx_seq_one_letter_code
_entity_poly.pdbx_strand_id
1 'polypeptide(L)' 'MKRINLRDVPDETYKRLVDCAEANRQSLNAFVVDRLEEVTKTANLTAYLALYEPPAGTGISVEDAVAALHAGRREEE' A
#
# COMPACT_ATOMS: atom_id res chain seq x y z
N MET A 1 2.64 22.56 -1.18
CA MET A 1 3.32 21.28 -0.86
C MET A 1 4.79 21.56 -0.58
N LYS A 2 5.37 20.98 0.49
CA LYS A 2 6.82 21.07 0.75
C LYS A 2 7.56 20.24 -0.32
N ARG A 3 8.65 20.77 -0.89
CA ARG A 3 9.53 20.03 -1.81
C ARG A 3 10.26 18.93 -1.02
N ILE A 4 10.11 17.68 -1.45
CA ILE A 4 10.94 16.57 -0.99
C ILE A 4 12.27 16.64 -1.74
N ASN A 5 13.38 16.60 -1.00
CA ASN A 5 14.73 16.47 -1.57
C ASN A 5 15.22 15.05 -1.27
N LEU A 6 15.34 14.23 -2.32
CA LEU A 6 15.87 12.87 -2.26
C LEU A 6 17.40 12.95 -2.21
N ARG A 7 17.96 13.14 -1.02
CA ARG A 7 19.40 13.44 -0.87
C ARG A 7 20.29 12.21 -0.70
N ASP A 8 19.72 11.09 -0.24
CA ASP A 8 20.47 9.90 0.17
C ASP A 8 19.86 8.60 -0.40
N VAL A 9 19.35 8.65 -1.64
CA VAL A 9 18.80 7.46 -2.31
C VAL A 9 19.93 6.74 -3.06
N PRO A 10 20.17 5.43 -2.81
CA PRO A 10 21.15 4.68 -3.58
C PRO A 10 20.89 4.78 -5.09
N ASP A 11 21.94 4.91 -5.90
CA ASP A 11 21.82 5.16 -7.35
C ASP A 11 20.90 4.17 -8.07
N GLU A 12 20.95 2.89 -7.70
CA GLU A 12 20.10 1.85 -8.27
C GLU A 12 18.62 2.05 -7.93
N THR A 13 18.34 2.46 -6.69
CA THR A 13 16.98 2.80 -6.26
C THR A 13 16.50 4.08 -6.94
N TYR A 14 17.37 5.07 -7.10
CA TYR A 14 17.05 6.30 -7.81
C TYR A 14 16.69 6.02 -9.27
N LYS A 15 17.48 5.21 -9.98
CA LYS A 15 17.20 4.79 -11.37
C LYS A 15 15.84 4.13 -11.49
N ARG A 16 15.53 3.15 -10.63
CA ARG A 16 14.22 2.48 -10.65
C ARG A 16 13.06 3.45 -10.41
N LEU A 17 13.22 4.41 -9.50
CA LEU A 17 12.19 5.42 -9.25
C LEU A 17 11.99 6.34 -10.46
N VAL A 18 13.06 6.67 -11.20
CA VAL A 18 12.99 7.44 -12.45
C VAL A 18 12.26 6.64 -13.51
N ASP A 19 12.65 5.37 -13.75
CA ASP A 19 12.02 4.51 -14.75
C ASP A 19 10.51 4.34 -14.47
N CYS A 20 10.15 4.14 -13.19
CA CYS A 20 8.75 4.05 -12.79
C CYS A 20 8.00 5.38 -12.96
N ALA A 21 8.62 6.52 -12.64
CA ALA A 21 8.00 7.83 -12.84
C ALA A 21 7.75 8.12 -14.33
N GLU A 22 8.69 7.78 -15.20
CA GLU A 22 8.56 7.90 -16.65
C GLU A 22 7.44 7.00 -17.20
N ALA A 23 7.39 5.74 -16.76
CA ALA A 23 6.33 4.81 -17.14
C ALA A 23 4.93 5.32 -16.75
N ASN A 24 4.82 6.06 -15.65
CA ASN A 24 3.58 6.67 -15.17
C ASN A 24 3.33 8.09 -15.72
N ARG A 25 4.23 8.62 -16.57
CA ARG A 25 4.17 9.98 -17.14
C ARG A 25 4.12 11.08 -16.07
N GLN A 26 4.81 10.84 -14.95
CA GLN A 26 4.87 11.77 -13.83
C GLN A 26 6.29 12.28 -13.61
N SER A 27 6.41 13.46 -13.00
CA SER A 27 7.71 13.88 -12.47
C SER A 27 8.11 12.95 -11.31
N LEU A 28 9.40 12.69 -11.14
CA LEU A 28 9.93 11.85 -10.05
C LEU A 28 9.37 12.26 -8.67
N ASN A 29 9.32 13.56 -8.38
CA ASN A 29 8.80 14.06 -7.10
C ASN A 29 7.30 13.77 -6.92
N ALA A 30 6.49 13.90 -7.98
CA ALA A 30 5.06 13.59 -7.91
C ALA A 30 4.85 12.08 -7.70
N PHE A 31 5.56 11.26 -8.47
CA PHE A 31 5.50 9.80 -8.35
C PHE A 31 5.86 9.34 -6.93
N VAL A 32 6.97 9.85 -6.38
CA VAL A 32 7.42 9.50 -5.03
C VAL A 32 6.42 9.95 -3.96
N VAL A 33 5.83 11.14 -4.07
CA VAL A 33 4.79 11.61 -3.14
C VAL A 33 3.56 10.69 -3.19
N ASP A 34 3.08 10.35 -4.39
CA ASP A 34 1.92 9.47 -4.55
C ASP A 34 2.17 8.09 -3.95
N ARG A 35 3.37 7.52 -4.17
CA ARG A 35 3.76 6.24 -3.57
C ARG A 35 3.87 6.33 -2.04
N LEU A 36 4.38 7.43 -1.49
CA LEU A 36 4.48 7.64 -0.04
C LEU A 36 3.10 7.80 0.61
N GLU A 37 2.16 8.49 -0.05
CA GLU A 37 0.78 8.57 0.41
C GLU A 37 0.09 7.21 0.40
N GLU A 38 0.32 6.40 -0.64
CA GLU A 38 -0.18 5.04 -0.73
C GLU A 38 0.36 4.16 0.41
N VAL A 39 1.68 4.20 0.66
CA VAL A 39 2.32 3.48 1.78
C VAL A 39 1.79 3.94 3.13
N THR A 40 1.51 5.23 3.30
CA THR A 40 0.97 5.76 4.57
C THR A 40 -0.47 5.26 4.79
N LYS A 41 -1.27 5.16 3.73
CA LYS A 41 -2.62 4.59 3.79
C LYS A 41 -2.59 3.09 4.12
N THR A 42 -1.69 2.33 3.51
CA THR A 42 -1.56 0.89 3.79
C THR A 42 -1.00 0.63 5.19
N ALA A 43 -0.03 1.41 5.65
CA ALA A 43 0.47 1.30 7.03
C ALA A 43 -0.64 1.55 8.06
N ASN A 44 -1.51 2.53 7.83
CA ASN A 44 -2.70 2.76 8.65
C ASN A 44 -3.68 1.60 8.59
N LEU A 45 -3.89 0.99 7.42
CA LEU A 45 -4.79 -0.15 7.28
C LEU A 45 -4.25 -1.39 8.01
N THR A 46 -2.94 -1.67 7.90
CA THR A 46 -2.28 -2.75 8.64
C THR A 46 -2.39 -2.52 10.14
N ALA A 47 -2.17 -1.28 10.59
CA ALA A 47 -2.33 -0.92 12.00
C ALA A 47 -3.78 -1.08 12.46
N TYR A 48 -4.75 -0.69 11.64
CA TYR A 48 -6.18 -0.88 11.93
C TYR A 48 -6.53 -2.37 12.04
N LEU A 49 -6.08 -3.21 11.10
CA LEU A 49 -6.32 -4.65 11.15
C LEU A 49 -5.64 -5.32 12.36
N ALA A 50 -4.44 -4.86 12.74
CA ALA A 50 -3.74 -5.37 13.92
C ALA A 50 -4.42 -4.99 15.25
N LEU A 51 -5.18 -3.89 15.26
CA LEU A 51 -5.95 -3.42 16.42
C LEU A 51 -7.41 -3.86 16.37
N TYR A 52 -7.85 -4.50 15.29
CA TYR A 52 -9.23 -4.91 15.13
C TYR A 52 -9.50 -6.16 15.97
N GLU A 53 -10.27 -5.99 17.05
CA GLU A 53 -10.87 -7.10 17.78
C GLU A 53 -12.24 -7.41 17.16
N PRO A 54 -12.44 -8.63 16.62
CA PRO A 54 -13.74 -9.06 16.14
C PRO A 54 -14.77 -9.02 17.28
N PRO A 55 -16.04 -8.69 17.00
CA PRO A 55 -17.10 -8.75 18.00
C PRO A 55 -17.11 -10.11 18.72
N ALA A 56 -17.09 -10.07 20.06
CA ALA A 56 -17.05 -11.27 20.88
C ALA A 56 -18.23 -12.21 20.57
N GLY A 57 -17.94 -13.52 20.51
CA GLY A 57 -18.94 -14.55 20.21
C GLY A 57 -19.14 -14.87 18.73
N THR A 58 -18.45 -14.19 17.81
CA THR A 58 -18.49 -14.52 16.37
C THR A 58 -17.60 -15.71 16.00
N GLY A 59 -16.48 -15.89 16.70
CA GLY A 59 -15.50 -16.95 16.39
C GLY A 59 -14.80 -16.78 15.05
N ILE A 60 -14.98 -15.63 14.39
CA ILE A 60 -14.44 -15.33 13.06
C ILE A 60 -13.19 -14.47 13.24
N SER A 61 -12.06 -14.97 12.74
CA SER A 61 -10.81 -14.21 12.65
C SER A 61 -10.78 -13.32 11.41
N VAL A 62 -9.84 -12.37 11.36
CA VAL A 62 -9.60 -11.56 10.15
C VAL A 62 -9.18 -12.47 8.99
N GLU A 63 -8.41 -13.53 9.27
CA GLU A 63 -7.98 -14.53 8.31
C GLU A 63 -9.17 -15.29 7.70
N ASP A 64 -10.17 -15.65 8.50
CA ASP A 64 -11.40 -16.29 8.01
C ASP A 64 -12.18 -15.38 7.08
N ALA A 65 -12.27 -14.09 7.41
CA ALA A 65 -12.93 -13.10 6.56
C ALA A 65 -12.21 -12.89 5.22
N VAL A 66 -10.87 -12.84 5.24
CA VAL A 66 -10.04 -12.76 4.03
C VAL A 66 -10.19 -14.01 3.17
N ALA A 67 -10.19 -15.19 3.79
CA ALA A 67 -10.38 -16.46 3.08
C ALA A 67 -11.74 -16.52 2.39
N ALA A 68 -12.81 -16.09 3.06
CA ALA A 68 -14.16 -16.03 2.50
C ALA A 68 -14.26 -15.08 1.29
N LEU A 69 -13.63 -13.90 1.36
CA LEU A 69 -13.58 -12.95 0.25
C LEU A 69 -12.92 -13.56 -1.00
N HIS A 70 -11.79 -14.25 -0.82
CA HIS A 70 -11.08 -14.92 -1.91
C HIS A 70 -11.80 -16.13 -2.48
N ALA A 71 -12.67 -16.79 -1.70
CA ALA A 71 -13.54 -17.85 -2.18
C ALA A 71 -14.65 -17.27 -3.06
N GLY A 72 -15.36 -16.24 -2.58
CA GLY A 72 -16.44 -15.60 -3.34
C GLY A 72 -15.98 -15.01 -4.68
N ARG A 73 -14.80 -14.39 -4.74
CA ARG A 73 -14.23 -13.88 -6.00
C ARG A 73 -13.95 -14.97 -7.04
N ARG A 74 -13.63 -16.20 -6.60
CA ARG A 74 -13.39 -17.35 -7.49
C ARG A 74 -14.67 -18.02 -7.95
N GLU A 75 -15.80 -17.77 -7.29
CA GLU A 75 -17.12 -18.28 -7.68
C GLU A 75 -17.82 -17.35 -8.70
N GLU A 76 -17.36 -16.09 -8.82
CA GLU A 76 -17.85 -15.10 -9.78
C GLU A 76 -17.09 -15.09 -11.12
N GLU A 77 -15.98 -15.84 -11.25
CA GLU A 77 -15.21 -16.05 -12.49
C GLU A 77 -15.60 -17.35 -13.22
#